data_AF-A0A966Z2Y3-F1
#
_entry.id   AF-A0A966Z2Y3-F1
#
_cell.length_a   1.000
_cell.length_b   1.000
_cell.length_c   1.000
_cell.angle_alpha   90.00
_cell.angle_beta   90.00
_cell.angle_gamma   90.00
#
_symmetry.space_group_name_H-M   'P 1'
#
loop_
_entity.id
_entity.type
_entity.pdbx_description
1 polymer ?
#
loop_
_entity_poly.entity_id
_entity_poly.type
_entity_poly.pdbx_seq_one_letter_code
_entity_poly.pdbx_strand_id
1 'polypeptide(L)'
;MIMRSYNLRILAAAVSAVILVAAPQRANERDTRAREYIQFLVSQLDQWTQELPQAYNMAMMQPPVVAARLSEGAKAGAENLRAAVLRLATLSKAADLPVNAEFRAQLERTITAASPLNEALGAQRFPEGIQGDWVPIRTNLNSLVDIYKVTGLAVFDPPGPVGGGRGGAAAPGVAGAAVPAGAVTGFIVDQRCSLRGKAMWVDAQCVLKCVRDGDKVVLVTEAGKVLHIANQDKVEAESYGQRVAITGKTDGDTLTVATLQIL
;
A
#
# COMPACT_ATOMS: atom_id res chain seq x y z
N MET A 1 -14.56 -67.87 58.87
CA MET A 1 -13.89 -68.46 57.68
C MET A 1 -14.67 -67.94 56.48
N ILE A 2 -14.20 -67.05 55.59
CA ILE A 2 -12.91 -66.84 54.90
C ILE A 2 -12.83 -65.33 54.57
N MET A 3 -11.87 -64.55 55.10
CA MET A 3 -10.64 -64.04 54.45
C MET A 3 -10.78 -63.44 53.02
N ARG A 4 -10.64 -62.11 52.88
CA ARG A 4 -9.48 -61.39 52.27
C ARG A 4 -9.86 -60.03 51.64
N SER A 5 -9.20 -59.02 52.20
CA SER A 5 -8.81 -57.68 51.74
C SER A 5 -8.41 -57.56 50.26
N TYR A 6 -8.66 -56.40 49.61
CA TYR A 6 -7.73 -55.62 48.74
C TYR A 6 -8.40 -54.26 48.39
N ASN A 7 -7.96 -53.16 49.02
CA ASN A 7 -7.09 -52.10 48.46
C ASN A 7 -7.69 -51.31 47.28
N LEU A 8 -8.16 -50.08 47.49
CA LEU A 8 -7.33 -48.85 47.51
C LEU A 8 -6.73 -48.49 46.13
N ARG A 9 -7.54 -48.26 45.09
CA ARG A 9 -7.14 -47.56 43.85
C ARG A 9 -8.34 -46.94 43.10
N ILE A 10 -9.02 -45.94 43.67
CA ILE A 10 -9.90 -45.06 42.88
C ILE A 10 -9.68 -43.61 43.35
N LEU A 11 -8.48 -43.09 43.08
CA LEU A 11 -8.13 -41.67 43.25
C LEU A 11 -6.99 -41.37 42.28
N ALA A 12 -7.29 -41.46 40.97
CA ALA A 12 -6.42 -40.98 39.89
C ALA A 12 -7.25 -40.87 38.59
N ALA A 13 -8.26 -40.01 38.60
CA ALA A 13 -9.01 -39.63 37.40
C ALA A 13 -9.27 -38.13 37.43
N ALA A 14 -8.22 -37.35 37.60
CA ALA A 14 -8.22 -35.93 37.34
C ALA A 14 -6.81 -35.55 36.91
N VAL A 15 -6.73 -34.70 35.88
CA VAL A 15 -5.50 -34.12 35.32
C VAL A 15 -4.71 -35.06 34.40
N SER A 16 -5.20 -35.26 33.19
CA SER A 16 -4.34 -35.45 32.02
C SER A 16 -5.06 -34.99 30.76
N ALA A 17 -4.32 -34.28 29.91
CA ALA A 17 -4.69 -33.74 28.60
C ALA A 17 -5.43 -32.39 28.54
N VAL A 18 -4.83 -31.35 29.13
CA VAL A 18 -4.74 -30.06 28.42
C VAL A 18 -3.35 -30.01 27.78
N ILE A 19 -3.18 -30.72 26.67
CA ILE A 19 -1.97 -30.62 25.84
C ILE A 19 -2.16 -29.40 24.92
N LEU A 20 -1.15 -28.52 24.90
CA LEU A 20 -1.04 -27.31 24.10
C LEU A 20 -1.51 -27.51 22.63
N VAL A 21 -2.60 -26.86 22.22
CA VAL A 21 -2.97 -26.66 20.80
C VAL A 21 -2.55 -25.27 20.30
N ALA A 22 -1.70 -24.55 21.03
CA ALA A 22 -1.35 -23.15 20.73
C ALA A 22 -0.47 -22.96 19.48
N ALA A 23 0.27 -23.97 19.02
CA ALA A 23 1.20 -23.86 17.90
C ALA A 23 0.53 -23.91 16.50
N PRO A 24 -0.34 -24.89 16.17
CA PRO A 24 -0.96 -24.97 14.84
C PRO A 24 -1.95 -23.82 14.57
N GLN A 25 -2.62 -23.29 15.59
CA GLN A 25 -3.53 -22.15 15.40
C GLN A 25 -2.79 -20.86 15.01
N ARG A 26 -1.63 -20.59 15.62
CA ARG A 26 -0.81 -19.41 15.29
C ARG A 26 -0.15 -19.47 13.91
N ALA A 27 0.15 -20.67 13.41
CA ALA A 27 0.64 -20.84 12.04
C ALA A 27 -0.51 -20.57 11.04
N ASN A 28 -1.66 -21.18 11.27
CA ASN A 28 -2.84 -21.01 10.42
C ASN A 28 -3.31 -19.54 10.37
N GLU A 29 -3.35 -18.84 11.51
CA GLU A 29 -3.70 -17.41 11.55
C GLU A 29 -2.71 -16.52 10.77
N ARG A 30 -1.41 -16.86 10.76
CA ARG A 30 -0.41 -16.10 9.99
C ARG A 30 -0.58 -16.32 8.49
N ASP A 31 -0.83 -17.56 8.07
CA ASP A 31 -1.04 -17.90 6.67
C ASP A 31 -2.34 -17.31 6.12
N THR A 32 -3.39 -17.26 6.94
CA THR A 32 -4.65 -16.57 6.62
C THR A 32 -4.43 -15.07 6.44
N ARG A 33 -3.74 -14.40 7.38
CA ARG A 33 -3.46 -12.96 7.27
C ARG A 33 -2.60 -12.61 6.06
N ALA A 34 -1.57 -13.42 5.79
CA ALA A 34 -0.72 -13.22 4.62
C ALA A 34 -1.54 -13.31 3.32
N ARG A 35 -2.43 -14.30 3.23
CA ARG A 35 -3.33 -14.47 2.09
C ARG A 35 -4.30 -13.30 1.94
N GLU A 36 -4.98 -12.90 3.01
CA GLU A 36 -5.92 -11.78 3.01
C GLU A 36 -5.24 -10.48 2.58
N TYR A 37 -4.02 -10.24 3.06
CA TYR A 37 -3.22 -9.08 2.66
C TYR A 37 -2.87 -9.10 1.17
N ILE A 38 -2.40 -10.25 0.64
CA ILE A 38 -2.12 -10.37 -0.81
C ILE A 38 -3.39 -10.18 -1.63
N GLN A 39 -4.52 -10.74 -1.21
CA GLN A 39 -5.82 -10.56 -1.88
C GLN A 39 -6.26 -9.10 -1.89
N PHE A 40 -6.08 -8.39 -0.78
CA PHE A 40 -6.36 -6.96 -0.68
C PHE A 40 -5.52 -6.14 -1.65
N LEU A 41 -4.20 -6.35 -1.69
CA LEU A 41 -3.31 -5.66 -2.63
C LEU A 41 -3.73 -5.90 -4.09
N VAL A 42 -4.07 -7.14 -4.44
CA VAL A 42 -4.54 -7.49 -5.79
C VAL A 42 -5.90 -6.86 -6.11
N SER A 43 -6.82 -6.79 -5.14
CA SER A 43 -8.12 -6.13 -5.32
C SER A 43 -7.96 -4.63 -5.59
N GLN A 44 -7.05 -3.96 -4.87
CA GLN A 44 -6.75 -2.55 -5.13
C GLN A 44 -6.12 -2.35 -6.52
N LEU A 45 -5.20 -3.22 -6.94
CA LEU A 45 -4.63 -3.18 -8.28
C LEU A 45 -5.71 -3.36 -9.35
N ASP A 46 -6.63 -4.31 -9.18
CA ASP A 46 -7.73 -4.54 -10.12
C ASP A 46 -8.62 -3.30 -10.24
N GLN A 47 -8.99 -2.69 -9.11
CA GLN A 47 -9.79 -1.48 -9.07
C GLN A 47 -9.09 -0.29 -9.72
N TRP A 48 -7.85 0.02 -9.32
CA TRP A 48 -7.14 1.21 -9.80
C TRP A 48 -6.69 1.08 -11.26
N THR A 49 -6.44 -0.14 -11.75
CA THR A 49 -6.07 -0.33 -13.17
C THR A 49 -7.26 -0.27 -14.11
N GLN A 50 -8.50 -0.31 -13.63
CA GLN A 50 -9.69 -0.39 -14.48
C GLN A 50 -9.78 0.75 -15.51
N GLU A 51 -9.60 1.99 -15.06
CA GLU A 51 -9.70 3.19 -15.90
C GLU A 51 -8.34 3.67 -16.43
N LEU A 52 -7.25 3.06 -15.95
CA LEU A 52 -5.87 3.45 -16.30
C LEU A 52 -5.61 3.46 -17.81
N PRO A 53 -6.04 2.46 -18.62
CA PRO A 53 -5.81 2.48 -20.06
C PRO A 53 -6.42 3.71 -20.74
N GLN A 54 -7.68 4.03 -20.43
CA GLN A 54 -8.36 5.18 -21.02
C GLN A 54 -7.68 6.48 -20.60
N ALA A 55 -7.40 6.63 -19.30
CA ALA A 55 -6.76 7.82 -18.76
C ALA A 55 -5.36 8.03 -19.37
N TYR A 56 -4.57 6.97 -19.50
CA TYR A 56 -3.23 7.02 -20.10
C TYR A 56 -3.26 7.36 -21.58
N ASN A 57 -4.19 6.78 -22.35
CA ASN A 57 -4.38 7.10 -23.76
C ASN A 57 -4.76 8.58 -23.97
N MET A 58 -5.63 9.12 -23.11
CA MET A 58 -5.95 10.55 -23.13
C MET A 58 -4.73 11.43 -22.80
N ALA A 59 -3.94 11.04 -21.81
CA ALA A 59 -2.75 11.80 -21.43
C ALA A 59 -1.67 11.83 -22.52
N MET A 60 -1.51 10.75 -23.30
CA MET A 60 -0.57 10.72 -24.42
C MET A 60 -0.93 11.70 -25.55
N MET A 61 -2.19 12.12 -25.66
CA MET A 61 -2.65 13.11 -26.64
C MET A 61 -2.46 14.56 -26.18
N GLN A 62 -2.06 14.77 -24.92
CA GLN A 62 -1.97 16.10 -24.32
C GLN A 62 -0.51 16.51 -24.07
N PRO A 63 -0.12 17.76 -24.38
CA PRO A 63 1.14 18.31 -23.93
C PRO A 63 1.24 18.28 -22.39
N PRO A 64 2.42 18.03 -21.80
CA PRO A 64 3.73 17.99 -22.45
C PRO A 64 4.17 16.58 -22.92
N VAL A 65 3.26 15.58 -22.94
CA VAL A 65 3.61 14.22 -23.38
C VAL A 65 3.87 14.22 -24.87
N VAL A 66 5.03 13.66 -25.26
CA VAL A 66 5.42 13.49 -26.66
C VAL A 66 5.33 12.00 -26.99
N ALA A 67 4.15 11.55 -27.42
CA ALA A 67 3.88 10.15 -27.72
C ALA A 67 4.82 9.53 -28.77
N ALA A 68 5.32 10.33 -29.72
CA ALA A 68 6.30 9.89 -30.71
C ALA A 68 7.66 9.48 -30.11
N ARG A 69 7.96 9.89 -28.87
CA ARG A 69 9.17 9.49 -28.14
C ARG A 69 8.96 8.24 -27.26
N LEU A 70 7.73 7.74 -27.18
CA LEU A 70 7.41 6.54 -26.43
C LEU A 70 7.61 5.30 -27.30
N SER A 71 8.13 4.23 -26.72
CA SER A 71 8.18 2.91 -27.37
C SER A 71 6.77 2.34 -27.55
N GLU A 72 6.58 1.41 -28.48
CA GLU A 72 5.29 0.72 -28.65
C GLU A 72 4.85 -0.01 -27.37
N GLY A 73 5.82 -0.60 -26.63
CA GLY A 73 5.56 -1.19 -25.33
C GLY A 73 5.06 -0.17 -24.28
N ALA A 74 5.59 1.05 -24.29
CA ALA A 74 5.14 2.12 -23.40
C ALA A 74 3.74 2.64 -23.78
N LYS A 75 3.42 2.72 -25.08
CA LYS A 75 2.08 3.12 -25.54
C LYS A 75 1.02 2.10 -25.15
N ALA A 76 1.29 0.81 -25.32
CA ALA A 76 0.41 -0.28 -24.91
C ALA A 76 0.51 -0.63 -23.41
N GLY A 77 1.37 0.06 -22.65
CA GLY A 77 1.77 -0.36 -21.31
C GLY A 77 0.62 -0.42 -20.31
N ALA A 78 -0.30 0.55 -20.34
CA ALA A 78 -1.47 0.57 -19.46
C ALA A 78 -2.45 -0.58 -19.74
N GLU A 79 -2.69 -0.90 -21.01
CA GLU A 79 -3.54 -2.03 -21.44
C GLU A 79 -2.91 -3.37 -21.06
N ASN A 80 -1.61 -3.53 -21.32
CA ASN A 80 -0.86 -4.73 -20.97
C ASN A 80 -0.87 -4.97 -19.45
N LEU A 81 -0.67 -3.91 -18.65
CA LEU A 81 -0.76 -3.99 -17.20
C LEU A 81 -2.16 -4.39 -16.75
N ARG A 82 -3.23 -3.78 -17.28
CA ARG A 82 -4.61 -4.12 -16.93
C ARG A 82 -4.90 -5.61 -17.17
N ALA A 83 -4.52 -6.11 -18.35
CA ALA A 83 -4.71 -7.51 -18.70
C ALA A 83 -3.94 -8.45 -17.75
N ALA A 84 -2.70 -8.10 -17.40
CA ALA A 84 -1.89 -8.88 -16.48
C ALA A 84 -2.46 -8.87 -15.04
N VAL A 85 -2.99 -7.74 -14.58
CA VAL A 85 -3.65 -7.61 -13.27
C VAL A 85 -4.95 -8.42 -13.20
N LEU A 86 -5.76 -8.48 -14.26
CA LEU A 86 -6.94 -9.36 -14.33
C LEU A 86 -6.57 -10.84 -14.09
N ARG A 87 -5.44 -11.27 -14.66
CA ARG A 87 -4.94 -12.63 -14.44
C ARG A 87 -4.47 -12.83 -13.00
N LEU A 88 -3.78 -11.85 -12.40
CA LEU A 88 -3.43 -11.88 -10.97
C LEU A 88 -4.67 -11.98 -10.07
N ALA A 89 -5.71 -11.19 -10.35
CA ALA A 89 -6.98 -11.21 -9.60
C ALA A 89 -7.72 -12.54 -9.71
N THR A 90 -7.53 -13.27 -10.81
CA THR A 90 -8.05 -14.63 -10.94
C THR A 90 -7.27 -15.60 -10.03
N LEU A 91 -5.94 -15.51 -10.03
CA LEU A 91 -5.06 -16.40 -9.27
C LEU A 91 -5.05 -16.10 -7.76
N SER A 92 -5.38 -14.88 -7.34
CA SER A 92 -5.44 -14.48 -5.92
C SER A 92 -6.49 -15.24 -5.10
N LYS A 93 -7.40 -15.96 -5.76
CA LYS A 93 -8.42 -16.80 -5.12
C LYS A 93 -7.86 -18.15 -4.62
N ALA A 94 -6.61 -18.47 -4.95
CA ALA A 94 -5.98 -19.72 -4.55
C ALA A 94 -5.84 -19.83 -3.02
N ALA A 95 -6.03 -21.04 -2.49
CA ALA A 95 -5.92 -21.28 -1.05
C ALA A 95 -4.46 -21.29 -0.56
N ASP A 96 -3.51 -21.60 -1.43
CA ASP A 96 -2.07 -21.65 -1.15
C ASP A 96 -1.35 -20.36 -1.56
N LEU A 97 -2.08 -19.25 -1.71
CA LEU A 97 -1.61 -18.01 -2.32
C LEU A 97 -0.20 -17.58 -1.88
N PRO A 98 0.17 -17.53 -0.59
CA PRO A 98 1.50 -17.05 -0.16
C PRO A 98 2.69 -17.83 -0.74
N VAL A 99 2.47 -19.09 -1.16
CA VAL A 99 3.49 -19.96 -1.74
C VAL A 99 3.16 -20.41 -3.17
N ASN A 100 2.08 -19.89 -3.75
CA ASN A 100 1.57 -20.32 -5.04
C ASN A 100 2.53 -19.91 -6.18
N ALA A 101 3.12 -20.91 -6.84
CA ALA A 101 4.10 -20.70 -7.90
C ALA A 101 3.50 -20.07 -9.17
N GLU A 102 2.24 -20.38 -9.50
CA GLU A 102 1.56 -19.80 -10.66
C GLU A 102 1.31 -18.31 -10.43
N PHE A 103 0.84 -17.94 -9.24
CA PHE A 103 0.66 -16.54 -8.86
C PHE A 103 1.98 -15.78 -8.92
N ARG A 104 3.06 -16.34 -8.37
CA ARG A 104 4.40 -15.74 -8.45
C ARG A 104 4.84 -15.53 -9.89
N ALA A 105 4.75 -16.55 -10.74
CA ALA A 105 5.14 -16.44 -12.14
C ALA A 105 4.27 -15.42 -12.89
N GLN A 106 2.98 -15.31 -12.53
CA GLN A 106 2.12 -14.28 -13.09
C GLN A 106 2.50 -12.89 -12.60
N LEU A 107 2.91 -12.72 -11.33
CA LEU A 107 3.39 -11.45 -10.79
C LEU A 107 4.62 -10.99 -11.56
N GLU A 108 5.59 -11.86 -11.81
CA GLU A 108 6.77 -11.56 -12.64
C GLU A 108 6.37 -11.04 -14.03
N ARG A 109 5.41 -11.72 -14.69
CA ARG A 109 4.86 -11.27 -15.98
C ARG A 109 4.16 -9.91 -15.88
N THR A 110 3.42 -9.65 -14.80
CA THR A 110 2.78 -8.36 -14.55
C THR A 110 3.82 -7.25 -14.40
N ILE A 111 4.92 -7.48 -13.67
CA ILE A 111 6.01 -6.52 -13.55
C ILE A 111 6.65 -6.24 -14.91
N THR A 112 6.91 -7.28 -15.71
CA THR A 112 7.42 -7.12 -17.08
C THR A 112 6.47 -6.30 -17.95
N ALA A 113 5.16 -6.55 -17.88
CA ALA A 113 4.15 -5.79 -18.62
C ALA A 113 4.08 -4.31 -18.18
N ALA A 114 4.34 -4.04 -16.90
CA ALA A 114 4.30 -2.71 -16.31
C ALA A 114 5.57 -1.88 -16.55
N SER A 115 6.72 -2.52 -16.84
CA SER A 115 8.01 -1.82 -16.93
C SER A 115 8.04 -0.70 -17.97
N PRO A 116 7.58 -0.91 -19.22
CA PRO A 116 7.61 0.15 -20.24
C PRO A 116 6.74 1.36 -19.86
N LEU A 117 5.59 1.12 -19.20
CA LEU A 117 4.74 2.18 -18.67
C LEU A 117 5.46 2.95 -17.56
N ASN A 118 6.08 2.24 -16.62
CA ASN A 118 6.81 2.85 -15.51
C ASN A 118 7.95 3.75 -16.00
N GLU A 119 8.72 3.27 -16.99
CA GLU A 119 9.81 4.02 -17.61
C GLU A 119 9.28 5.27 -18.32
N ALA A 120 8.18 5.16 -19.06
CA ALA A 120 7.56 6.31 -19.71
C ALA A 120 7.11 7.39 -18.72
N LEU A 121 6.46 6.99 -17.63
CA LEU A 121 5.99 7.89 -16.58
C LEU A 121 7.13 8.55 -15.79
N GLY A 122 8.31 7.92 -15.75
CA GLY A 122 9.54 8.50 -15.20
C GLY A 122 10.29 9.41 -16.20
N ALA A 123 10.22 9.10 -17.50
CA ALA A 123 10.97 9.81 -18.54
C ALA A 123 10.29 11.10 -19.02
N GLN A 124 8.97 11.18 -18.92
CA GLN A 124 8.20 12.34 -19.36
C GLN A 124 7.27 12.84 -18.26
N ARG A 125 6.93 14.13 -18.30
CA ARG A 125 5.91 14.69 -17.41
C ARG A 125 4.53 14.35 -17.96
N PHE A 126 3.81 13.49 -17.26
CA PHE A 126 2.41 13.22 -17.54
C PHE A 126 1.53 14.18 -16.73
N PRO A 127 0.24 14.34 -17.09
CA PRO A 127 -0.72 15.05 -16.26
C PRO A 127 -0.74 14.51 -14.82
N GLU A 128 -0.96 15.39 -13.85
CA GLU A 128 -0.88 15.04 -12.42
C GLU A 128 -1.82 13.89 -12.04
N GLY A 129 -3.00 13.77 -12.67
CA GLY A 129 -3.91 12.65 -12.45
C GLY A 129 -3.23 11.29 -12.71
N ILE A 130 -2.61 11.11 -13.88
CA ILE A 130 -1.93 9.86 -14.23
C ILE A 130 -0.73 9.58 -13.32
N GLN A 131 0.05 10.62 -13.01
CA GLN A 131 1.20 10.45 -12.11
C GLN A 131 0.73 10.08 -10.69
N GLY A 132 -0.37 10.67 -10.23
CA GLY A 132 -1.02 10.38 -8.97
C GLY A 132 -1.54 8.95 -8.91
N ASP A 133 -2.27 8.50 -9.94
CA ASP A 133 -2.84 7.16 -10.03
C ASP A 133 -1.76 6.06 -10.15
N TRP A 134 -0.63 6.38 -10.80
CA TRP A 134 0.45 5.42 -11.00
C TRP A 134 1.21 5.05 -9.72
N VAL A 135 1.46 6.03 -8.85
CA VAL A 135 2.23 5.84 -7.61
C VAL A 135 1.66 4.72 -6.71
N PRO A 136 0.36 4.68 -6.37
CA PRO A 136 -0.20 3.62 -5.55
C PRO A 136 -0.19 2.26 -6.27
N ILE A 137 -0.42 2.22 -7.59
CA ILE A 137 -0.32 0.99 -8.39
C ILE A 137 1.10 0.40 -8.32
N ARG A 138 2.12 1.21 -8.60
CA ARG A 138 3.53 0.80 -8.51
C ARG A 138 3.89 0.32 -7.09
N THR A 139 3.37 1.00 -6.08
CA THR A 139 3.63 0.67 -4.67
C THR A 139 3.05 -0.70 -4.31
N ASN A 140 1.82 -1.00 -4.72
CA ASN A 140 1.20 -2.30 -4.47
C ASN A 140 1.89 -3.42 -5.25
N LEU A 141 2.29 -3.16 -6.50
CA LEU A 141 3.09 -4.11 -7.28
C LEU A 141 4.41 -4.43 -6.58
N ASN A 142 5.15 -3.41 -6.12
CA ASN A 142 6.41 -3.62 -5.40
C ASN A 142 6.22 -4.28 -4.03
N SER A 143 5.09 -4.04 -3.35
CA SER A 143 4.76 -4.75 -2.11
C SER A 143 4.55 -6.25 -2.36
N LEU A 144 3.85 -6.62 -3.44
CA LEU A 144 3.71 -8.02 -3.85
C LEU A 144 5.07 -8.62 -4.21
N VAL A 145 5.90 -7.88 -4.96
CA VAL A 145 7.25 -8.32 -5.34
C VAL A 145 8.10 -8.64 -4.11
N ASP A 146 8.03 -7.80 -3.09
CA ASP A 146 8.76 -7.99 -1.84
C ASP A 146 8.28 -9.23 -1.05
N ILE A 147 6.99 -9.54 -1.09
CA ILE A 147 6.42 -10.76 -0.49
C ILE A 147 6.95 -12.00 -1.20
N TYR A 148 6.92 -12.01 -2.55
CA TYR A 148 7.31 -13.16 -3.37
C TYR A 148 8.80 -13.23 -3.71
N LYS A 149 9.59 -12.24 -3.26
CA LYS A 149 11.04 -12.12 -3.49
C LYS A 149 11.41 -12.19 -4.97
N VAL A 150 10.70 -11.41 -5.78
CA VAL A 150 11.00 -11.24 -7.21
C VAL A 150 11.59 -9.86 -7.47
N THR A 151 11.98 -9.55 -8.71
CA THR A 151 12.51 -8.22 -9.06
C THR A 151 11.35 -7.25 -9.30
N GLY A 152 11.42 -6.06 -8.69
CA GLY A 152 10.37 -5.05 -8.76
C GLY A 152 10.55 -4.00 -9.84
N LEU A 153 9.59 -3.09 -9.91
CA LEU A 153 9.66 -1.90 -10.76
C LEU A 153 10.60 -0.87 -10.16
N ALA A 154 11.39 -0.22 -11.01
CA ALA A 154 12.22 0.91 -10.63
C ALA A 154 11.37 2.04 -10.03
N VAL A 155 11.87 2.66 -8.96
CA VAL A 155 11.27 3.86 -8.37
C VAL A 155 12.02 5.06 -8.92
N PHE A 156 11.33 5.85 -9.75
CA PHE A 156 11.84 7.11 -10.25
C PHE A 156 11.36 8.25 -9.34
N ASP A 157 12.27 9.17 -9.00
CA ASP A 157 11.90 10.45 -8.41
C ASP A 157 11.11 11.27 -9.45
N PRO A 158 10.02 11.95 -9.07
CA PRO A 158 9.33 12.83 -10.00
C PRO A 158 10.32 13.87 -10.52
N PRO A 159 10.30 14.22 -11.82
CA PRO A 159 11.16 15.26 -12.35
C PRO A 159 10.90 16.53 -11.54
N GLY A 160 11.90 16.95 -10.78
CA GLY A 160 11.79 18.08 -9.87
C GLY A 160 11.33 19.35 -10.60
N PRO A 161 10.78 20.33 -9.87
CA PRO A 161 10.45 21.62 -10.48
C PRO A 161 11.70 22.17 -11.15
N VAL A 162 11.60 22.42 -12.45
CA VAL A 162 12.68 23.02 -13.24
C VAL A 162 13.04 24.34 -12.56
N GLY A 163 14.23 24.39 -11.96
CA GLY A 163 14.76 25.58 -11.32
C GLY A 163 14.77 26.74 -12.31
N GLY A 164 14.26 27.89 -11.87
CA GLY A 164 13.91 29.01 -12.72
C GLY A 164 15.05 29.57 -13.56
N GLY A 165 14.86 29.53 -14.88
CA GLY A 165 15.34 30.57 -15.79
C GLY A 165 14.25 31.63 -15.91
N ARG A 166 14.49 32.82 -15.35
CA ARG A 166 13.56 33.96 -15.38
C ARG A 166 13.16 34.33 -16.82
N GLY A 167 11.85 34.39 -17.08
CA GLY A 167 11.29 35.18 -18.17
C GLY A 167 10.00 34.62 -18.75
N GLY A 168 8.86 35.22 -18.40
CA GLY A 168 7.67 35.20 -19.25
C GLY A 168 6.37 34.70 -18.61
N ALA A 169 5.55 35.68 -18.18
CA ALA A 169 4.08 35.68 -18.11
C ALA A 169 3.33 34.52 -17.42
N ALA A 170 2.63 34.88 -16.34
CA ALA A 170 1.66 34.06 -15.64
C ALA A 170 0.51 33.59 -16.55
N ALA A 171 0.23 32.28 -16.52
CA ALA A 171 -1.05 31.72 -16.95
C ALA A 171 -1.97 31.55 -15.73
N PRO A 172 -3.29 31.81 -15.82
CA PRO A 172 -4.22 31.59 -14.73
C PRO A 172 -4.51 30.08 -14.63
N GLY A 173 -4.00 29.45 -13.57
CA GLY A 173 -4.29 28.06 -13.23
C GLY A 173 -5.64 27.92 -12.54
N VAL A 174 -6.46 26.98 -13.01
CA VAL A 174 -7.63 26.49 -12.27
C VAL A 174 -7.21 25.31 -11.41
N ALA A 175 -7.64 25.32 -10.16
CA ALA A 175 -7.12 24.54 -9.03
C ALA A 175 -7.36 23.02 -9.13
N GLY A 176 -6.30 22.25 -9.35
CA GLY A 176 -6.09 21.02 -8.59
C GLY A 176 -5.69 21.42 -7.17
N ALA A 177 -6.13 20.70 -6.15
CA ALA A 177 -5.92 21.08 -4.76
C ALA A 177 -4.42 21.12 -4.44
N ALA A 178 -3.83 22.30 -4.60
CA ALA A 178 -2.42 22.56 -4.43
C ALA A 178 -2.00 22.08 -3.05
N VAL A 179 -0.99 21.21 -2.98
CA VAL A 179 -0.32 20.89 -1.71
C VAL A 179 0.13 22.23 -1.13
N PRO A 180 -0.42 22.67 0.01
CA PRO A 180 -0.12 23.99 0.52
C PRO A 180 1.38 24.13 0.76
N ALA A 181 1.97 25.28 0.41
CA ALA A 181 3.38 25.53 0.67
C ALA A 181 3.69 25.35 2.17
N GLY A 182 4.63 24.44 2.49
CA GLY A 182 4.95 24.07 3.87
C GLY A 182 4.15 22.90 4.44
N ALA A 183 3.32 22.22 3.65
CA ALA A 183 2.67 20.98 4.06
C ALA A 183 3.66 19.81 4.15
N VAL A 184 3.53 19.00 5.19
CA VAL A 184 4.22 17.73 5.37
C VAL A 184 3.37 16.63 4.77
N THR A 185 3.93 15.85 3.84
CA THR A 185 3.25 14.72 3.22
C THR A 185 3.64 13.41 3.89
N GLY A 186 2.69 12.48 3.97
CA GLY A 186 2.91 11.18 4.57
C GLY A 186 1.64 10.35 4.66
N PHE A 187 1.71 9.28 5.45
CA PHE A 187 0.61 8.36 5.69
C PHE A 187 0.11 8.50 7.12
N ILE A 188 -1.20 8.45 7.30
CA ILE A 188 -1.82 8.39 8.62
C ILE A 188 -1.84 6.93 9.10
N VAL A 189 -1.09 6.64 10.15
CA VAL A 189 -0.89 5.28 10.66
C VAL A 189 -1.07 5.27 12.18
N ASP A 190 -1.47 4.15 12.76
CA ASP A 190 -1.37 3.99 14.21
C ASP A 190 0.11 3.96 14.65
N GLN A 191 0.37 4.43 15.86
CA GLN A 191 1.72 4.56 16.42
C GLN A 191 2.46 3.21 16.45
N ARG A 192 1.75 2.09 16.65
CA ARG A 192 2.38 0.76 16.76
C ARG A 192 2.79 0.19 15.40
N CYS A 193 2.12 0.59 14.34
CA CYS A 193 2.45 0.21 12.96
C CYS A 193 3.38 1.20 12.26
N SER A 194 3.59 2.39 12.83
CA SER A 194 4.50 3.41 12.28
C SER A 194 5.92 2.90 12.00
N LEU A 195 6.43 1.98 12.83
CA LEU A 195 7.77 1.38 12.71
C LEU A 195 7.78 0.05 11.94
N ARG A 196 6.62 -0.42 11.45
CA ARG A 196 6.49 -1.74 10.80
C ARG A 196 6.62 -1.70 9.27
N GLY A 197 6.92 -0.53 8.72
CA GLY A 197 7.21 -0.32 7.30
C GLY A 197 5.99 -0.01 6.43
N LYS A 198 6.26 0.44 5.19
CA LYS A 198 5.28 0.97 4.22
C LYS A 198 4.08 0.04 3.96
N ALA A 199 4.28 -1.27 4.03
CA ALA A 199 3.24 -2.27 3.86
C ALA A 199 2.08 -2.13 4.87
N MET A 200 2.33 -1.61 6.07
CA MET A 200 1.34 -1.41 7.12
C MET A 200 0.72 0.00 7.12
N TRP A 201 1.30 0.93 6.35
CA TRP A 201 0.86 2.33 6.35
C TRP A 201 -0.35 2.59 5.45
N VAL A 202 -0.67 1.63 4.57
CA VAL A 202 -1.77 1.73 3.58
C VAL A 202 -2.98 0.88 3.94
N ASP A 203 -2.96 0.21 5.11
CA ASP A 203 -4.07 -0.61 5.59
C ASP A 203 -5.01 0.20 6.49
N ALA A 204 -5.93 0.91 5.85
CA ALA A 204 -6.92 1.77 6.51
C ALA A 204 -7.76 1.02 7.56
N GLN A 205 -8.09 -0.26 7.32
CA GLN A 205 -8.92 -1.05 8.24
C GLN A 205 -8.13 -1.50 9.48
N CYS A 206 -6.85 -1.84 9.30
CA CYS A 206 -5.95 -2.13 10.41
C CYS A 206 -5.75 -0.89 11.30
N VAL A 207 -5.46 0.26 10.70
CA VAL A 207 -5.30 1.53 11.42
C VAL A 207 -6.60 1.90 12.14
N LEU A 208 -7.75 1.83 11.47
CA LEU A 208 -9.06 2.12 12.06
C LEU A 208 -9.36 1.24 13.29
N LYS A 209 -9.00 -0.05 13.23
CA LYS A 209 -9.18 -0.97 14.35
C LYS A 209 -8.29 -0.59 15.53
N CYS A 210 -7.00 -0.32 15.29
CA CYS A 210 -6.07 0.09 16.34
C CYS A 210 -6.48 1.41 17.01
N VAL A 211 -6.97 2.38 16.24
CA VAL A 211 -7.45 3.66 16.78
C VAL A 211 -8.72 3.47 17.62
N ARG A 212 -9.65 2.60 17.20
CA ARG A 212 -10.81 2.22 18.03
C ARG A 212 -10.40 1.54 19.34
N ASP A 213 -9.33 0.75 19.30
CA ASP A 213 -8.75 0.10 20.48
C ASP A 213 -7.90 1.06 21.35
N GLY A 214 -7.82 2.35 20.97
CA GLY A 214 -7.20 3.42 21.76
C GLY A 214 -5.76 3.77 21.38
N ASP A 215 -5.23 3.23 20.27
CA ASP A 215 -3.90 3.62 19.79
C ASP A 215 -3.90 5.03 19.19
N LYS A 216 -2.82 5.77 19.44
CA LYS A 216 -2.63 7.11 18.88
C LYS A 216 -2.27 7.03 17.40
N VAL A 217 -2.73 8.02 16.65
CA VAL A 217 -2.43 8.22 15.24
C VAL A 217 -1.19 9.09 15.07
N VAL A 218 -0.35 8.73 14.12
CA VAL A 218 0.87 9.45 13.75
C VAL A 218 0.93 9.64 12.25
N LEU A 219 1.67 10.66 11.81
CA LEU A 219 2.02 10.84 10.41
C LEU A 219 3.37 10.18 10.18
N VAL A 220 3.45 9.25 9.24
CA VAL A 220 4.74 8.73 8.76
C VAL A 220 5.05 9.37 7.42
N THR A 221 6.11 10.17 7.37
CA THR A 221 6.52 10.83 6.12
C THR A 221 6.95 9.80 5.08
N GLU A 222 6.97 10.18 3.81
CA GLU A 222 7.40 9.28 2.73
C GLU A 222 8.85 8.79 2.88
N ALA A 223 9.67 9.59 3.58
CA ALA A 223 11.05 9.27 3.99
C ALA A 223 11.13 8.36 5.23
N GLY A 224 10.01 8.00 5.84
CA GLY A 224 9.93 7.11 6.99
C GLY A 224 10.12 7.80 8.35
N LYS A 225 10.10 9.13 8.40
CA LYS A 225 10.11 9.86 9.68
C LYS A 225 8.73 9.79 10.31
N VAL A 226 8.65 9.40 11.58
CA VAL A 226 7.40 9.40 12.34
C VAL A 226 7.22 10.75 13.02
N LEU A 227 6.06 11.38 12.84
CA LEU A 227 5.65 12.60 13.51
C LEU A 227 4.39 12.34 14.33
N HIS A 228 4.46 12.61 15.63
CA HIS A 228 3.33 12.49 16.55
C HIS A 228 2.32 13.58 16.29
N ILE A 229 1.04 13.24 16.14
CA ILE A 229 0.00 14.25 15.96
C ILE A 229 -0.49 14.71 17.34
N ALA A 230 -0.38 16.00 17.66
CA ALA A 230 -0.77 16.53 18.97
C ALA A 230 -2.30 16.57 19.16
N ASN A 231 -3.02 16.94 18.11
CA ASN A 231 -4.48 17.11 18.07
C ASN A 231 -5.13 15.97 17.27
N GLN A 232 -5.26 14.82 17.92
CA GLN A 232 -5.81 13.59 17.36
C GLN A 232 -7.25 13.76 16.83
N ASP A 233 -8.01 14.68 17.41
CA ASP A 233 -9.38 15.04 17.03
C ASP A 233 -9.51 15.63 15.62
N LYS A 234 -8.41 16.13 15.03
CA LYS A 234 -8.40 16.65 13.65
C LYS A 234 -8.12 15.58 12.59
N VAL A 235 -7.90 14.34 13.00
CA VAL A 235 -7.59 13.24 12.10
C VAL A 235 -8.82 12.36 11.94
N GLU A 236 -9.58 12.65 10.90
CA GLU A 236 -10.83 11.96 10.59
C GLU A 236 -10.57 10.51 10.17
N ALA A 237 -11.52 9.63 10.43
CA ALA A 237 -11.39 8.20 10.18
C ALA A 237 -11.15 7.85 8.70
N GLU A 238 -11.65 8.69 7.80
CA GLU A 238 -11.48 8.59 6.36
C GLU A 238 -10.02 8.81 5.92
N SER A 239 -9.21 9.46 6.75
CA SER A 239 -7.80 9.69 6.46
C SER A 239 -6.89 8.53 6.87
N TYR A 240 -7.40 7.55 7.62
CA TYR A 240 -6.59 6.43 8.11
C TYR A 240 -6.09 5.53 6.98
N GLY A 241 -4.80 5.21 7.01
CA GLY A 241 -4.14 4.47 5.95
C GLY A 241 -4.06 5.21 4.60
N GLN A 242 -4.49 6.47 4.56
CA GLN A 242 -4.41 7.30 3.36
C GLN A 242 -3.13 8.12 3.35
N ARG A 243 -2.70 8.46 2.14
CA ARG A 243 -1.70 9.48 1.93
C ARG A 243 -2.35 10.85 2.09
N VAL A 244 -1.70 11.72 2.85
CA VAL A 244 -2.23 13.04 3.21
C VAL A 244 -1.17 14.12 3.06
N ALA A 245 -1.62 15.33 2.79
CA ALA A 245 -0.88 16.56 3.00
C ALA A 245 -1.40 17.24 4.27
N ILE A 246 -0.50 17.48 5.23
CA ILE A 246 -0.83 18.16 6.48
C ILE A 246 -0.07 19.48 6.55
N THR A 247 -0.80 20.57 6.77
CA THR A 247 -0.18 21.83 7.21
C THR A 247 -0.30 21.94 8.72
N GLY A 248 0.70 22.54 9.36
CA GLY A 248 0.73 22.59 10.80
C GLY A 248 1.99 23.21 11.37
N LYS A 249 2.04 23.25 12.69
CA LYS A 249 3.27 23.59 13.42
C LYS A 249 3.98 22.29 13.79
N THR A 250 5.24 22.18 13.40
CA THR A 250 6.11 21.07 13.79
C THR A 250 7.03 21.53 14.90
N ASP A 251 7.03 20.82 16.02
CA ASP A 251 7.96 21.00 17.13
C ASP A 251 8.70 19.67 17.37
N GLY A 252 9.94 19.60 16.90
CA GLY A 252 10.73 18.37 16.89
C GLY A 252 10.07 17.24 16.08
N ASP A 253 9.58 16.24 16.80
CA ASP A 253 8.88 15.08 16.25
C ASP A 253 7.36 15.14 16.49
N THR A 254 6.82 16.28 16.90
CA THR A 254 5.39 16.51 17.11
C THR A 254 4.84 17.48 16.07
N LEU A 255 3.70 17.15 15.47
CA LEU A 255 2.97 17.92 14.48
C LEU A 255 1.60 18.31 15.04
N THR A 256 1.30 19.60 15.07
CA THR A 256 -0.05 20.11 15.34
C THR A 256 -0.74 20.41 14.02
N VAL A 257 -1.77 19.63 13.68
CA VAL A 257 -2.54 19.70 12.42
C VAL A 257 -3.35 20.99 12.38
N ALA A 258 -3.10 21.85 11.40
CA ALA A 258 -3.96 22.98 11.06
C ALA A 258 -4.97 22.58 9.97
N THR A 259 -4.47 21.96 8.90
CA THR A 259 -5.29 21.45 7.80
C THR A 259 -4.78 20.08 7.40
N LEU A 260 -5.70 19.14 7.20
CA LEU A 260 -5.44 17.82 6.66
C LEU A 260 -6.18 17.69 5.33
N GLN A 261 -5.46 17.26 4.29
CA GLN A 261 -6.01 16.99 2.97
C GLN A 261 -5.60 15.59 2.54
N ILE A 262 -6.57 14.75 2.17
CA ILE A 262 -6.32 13.44 1.57
C ILE A 262 -5.87 13.66 0.11
N LEU A 263 -4.82 12.93 -0.30
CA LEU A 263 -4.19 13.03 -1.62
C LEU A 263 -4.51 11.81 -2.49
#